data_AF-A0A1G2U6Y4-F1
#
_entry.id   AF-A0A1G2U6Y4-F1
#
_cell.length_a   1.000
_cell.length_b   1.000
_cell.length_c   1.000
_cell.angle_alpha   90.00
_cell.angle_beta   90.00
_cell.angle_gamma   90.00
#
_symmetry.space_group_name_H-M   'P 1'
#
loop_
_entity.id
_entity.type
_entity.pdbx_description
1 polymer ?
#
loop_
_entity_poly.entity_id
_entity_poly.type
_entity_poly.pdbx_seq_one_letter_code
_entity_poly.pdbx_strand_id
1 'polypeptide(L)'
;MKIITRAVAIKNLKKYIGQDLRKLALEHGITTYETGKQNKGWKGLVLERLAGLQTNVSKAPNGLTYELKSVAFHKMGGVLVPKETMAITMINPEELKAHSFFESHVWAKLKTIVFCAVQWDGLNAEGAKLLSVASLDFAEDDELIKEIKADYDFIRAKLIKDGFEALTGKDGKWIQARTKGIGGVNPRTGQRRPITRAFYARTGFVKKIFETAS
;
A
#
# COMPACT_ATOMS: atom_id res chain seq x y z
N MET A 1 15.20 -17.91 -2.56
CA MET A 1 14.63 -16.56 -2.65
C MET A 1 15.78 -15.56 -2.61
N LYS A 2 15.95 -14.69 -3.61
CA LYS A 2 17.03 -13.69 -3.57
C LYS A 2 16.66 -12.65 -2.51
N ILE A 3 17.43 -12.60 -1.42
CA ILE A 3 17.23 -11.60 -0.37
C ILE A 3 17.75 -10.27 -0.92
N ILE A 4 16.84 -9.30 -1.08
CA ILE A 4 17.19 -7.93 -1.48
C ILE A 4 17.22 -7.07 -0.22
N THR A 5 18.34 -6.39 0.01
CA THR A 5 18.46 -5.42 1.10
C THR A 5 17.79 -4.11 0.71
N ARG A 6 17.38 -3.32 1.70
CA ARG A 6 16.79 -1.99 1.50
C ARG A 6 17.67 -1.09 0.63
N ALA A 7 18.98 -1.06 0.92
CA ALA A 7 19.94 -0.25 0.17
C ALA A 7 20.03 -0.67 -1.31
N VAL A 8 20.01 -1.97 -1.59
CA VAL A 8 20.02 -2.50 -2.96
C VAL A 8 18.72 -2.15 -3.68
N ALA A 9 17.57 -2.31 -3.03
CA ALA A 9 16.28 -1.96 -3.61
C ALA A 9 16.22 -0.48 -4.00
N ILE A 10 16.60 0.42 -3.08
CA ILE A 10 16.63 1.87 -3.36
C ILE A 10 17.60 2.18 -4.49
N LYS A 11 18.82 1.63 -4.47
CA LYS A 11 19.82 1.82 -5.52
C LYS A 11 19.30 1.37 -6.89
N ASN A 12 18.56 0.27 -6.95
CA ASN A 12 18.00 -0.22 -8.20
C ASN A 12 16.86 0.69 -8.67
N LEU A 13 15.89 0.99 -7.80
CA LEU A 13 14.73 1.81 -8.12
C LEU A 13 15.10 3.23 -8.58
N LYS A 14 16.11 3.85 -7.96
CA LYS A 14 16.56 5.20 -8.33
C LYS A 14 17.01 5.33 -9.78
N LYS A 15 17.46 4.25 -10.43
CA LYS A 15 17.85 4.24 -11.85
C LYS A 15 16.67 4.51 -12.79
N TYR A 16 15.45 4.26 -12.33
CA TYR A 16 14.23 4.32 -13.12
C TYR A 16 13.38 5.57 -12.86
N ILE A 17 13.88 6.51 -12.04
CA ILE A 17 13.20 7.80 -11.84
C ILE A 17 13.08 8.53 -13.19
N GLY A 18 11.90 9.06 -13.48
CA GLY A 18 11.54 9.72 -14.72
C GLY A 18 11.18 8.78 -15.89
N GLN A 19 11.41 7.48 -15.76
CA GLN A 19 11.12 6.51 -16.81
C GLN A 19 9.66 6.05 -16.82
N ASP A 20 9.19 5.64 -18.00
CA ASP A 20 7.85 5.12 -18.23
C ASP A 20 7.71 3.70 -17.65
N LEU A 21 6.88 3.58 -16.60
CA LEU A 21 6.64 2.30 -15.93
C LEU A 21 5.82 1.34 -16.78
N ARG A 22 4.98 1.81 -17.70
CA ARG A 22 4.19 0.93 -18.57
C ARG A 22 5.10 0.23 -19.56
N LYS A 23 6.07 0.95 -20.14
CA LYS A 23 7.09 0.35 -21.00
C LYS A 23 7.86 -0.74 -20.25
N LEU A 24 8.33 -0.42 -19.04
CA LEU A 24 9.03 -1.37 -18.15
C LEU A 24 8.13 -2.56 -17.76
N ALA A 25 6.82 -2.35 -17.60
CA ALA A 25 5.87 -3.43 -17.35
C ALA A 25 5.84 -4.44 -18.49
N LEU A 26 5.77 -3.96 -19.73
CA LEU A 26 5.75 -4.79 -20.93
C LEU A 26 7.06 -5.58 -21.07
N GLU A 27 8.20 -4.94 -20.84
CA GLU A 27 9.53 -5.59 -20.84
C GLU A 27 9.63 -6.73 -19.80
N HIS A 28 8.90 -6.62 -18.69
CA HIS A 28 8.83 -7.64 -17.65
C HIS A 28 7.63 -8.60 -17.79
N GLY A 29 6.86 -8.53 -18.88
CA GLY A 29 5.68 -9.38 -19.09
C GLY A 29 4.54 -9.14 -18.09
N ILE A 30 4.45 -7.94 -17.52
CA ILE A 30 3.41 -7.57 -16.54
C ILE A 30 2.22 -6.95 -17.26
N THR A 31 1.07 -7.62 -17.17
CA THR A 31 -0.20 -7.13 -17.71
C THR A 31 -0.64 -5.85 -16.99
N THR A 32 -0.74 -4.75 -17.73
CA THR A 32 -1.21 -3.44 -17.22
C THR A 32 -2.71 -3.26 -17.45
N TYR A 33 -3.24 -3.82 -18.54
CA TYR A 33 -4.64 -3.74 -18.94
C TYR A 33 -5.02 -4.99 -19.73
N GLU A 34 -6.19 -5.57 -19.43
CA GLU A 34 -6.70 -6.75 -20.12
C GLU A 34 -8.24 -6.73 -20.11
N THR A 35 -8.86 -7.10 -21.23
CA THR A 35 -10.34 -7.27 -21.34
C THR A 35 -11.16 -6.06 -20.85
N GLY A 36 -10.73 -4.83 -21.17
CA GLY A 36 -11.47 -3.63 -20.75
C GLY A 36 -11.19 -3.18 -19.32
N LYS A 37 -10.28 -3.84 -18.59
CA LYS A 37 -10.03 -3.57 -17.16
C LYS A 37 -8.55 -3.39 -16.87
N GLN A 38 -8.22 -2.29 -16.21
CA GLN A 38 -6.86 -2.04 -15.73
C GLN A 38 -6.52 -2.98 -14.55
N ASN A 39 -5.31 -3.55 -14.60
CA ASN A 39 -4.74 -4.26 -13.48
C ASN A 39 -4.31 -3.26 -12.39
N LYS A 40 -5.12 -3.08 -11.35
CA LYS A 40 -4.83 -2.08 -10.30
C LYS A 40 -3.47 -2.27 -9.60
N GLY A 41 -2.88 -3.48 -9.64
CA GLY A 41 -1.61 -3.79 -8.97
C GLY A 41 -0.37 -3.65 -9.85
N TRP A 42 -0.50 -3.36 -11.15
CA TRP A 42 0.62 -3.47 -12.10
C TRP A 42 1.83 -2.60 -11.72
N LYS A 43 1.60 -1.37 -11.22
CA LYS A 43 2.69 -0.45 -10.82
C LYS A 43 3.55 -1.03 -9.70
N GLY A 44 2.90 -1.62 -8.69
CA GLY A 44 3.59 -2.28 -7.59
C GLY A 44 4.42 -3.47 -8.08
N LEU A 45 3.83 -4.31 -8.94
CA LEU A 45 4.52 -5.47 -9.52
C LEU A 45 5.76 -5.07 -10.33
N VAL A 46 5.68 -4.01 -11.13
CA VAL A 46 6.83 -3.49 -11.88
C VAL A 46 7.91 -3.03 -10.92
N LEU A 47 7.56 -2.23 -9.91
CA LEU A 47 8.52 -1.72 -8.95
C LEU A 47 9.18 -2.84 -8.12
N GLU A 48 8.46 -3.91 -7.81
CA GLU A 48 9.06 -5.11 -7.20
C GLU A 48 10.13 -5.71 -8.11
N ARG A 49 9.85 -5.90 -9.41
CA ARG A 49 10.83 -6.41 -10.37
C ARG A 49 12.04 -5.49 -10.49
N LEU A 50 11.81 -4.18 -10.61
CA LEU A 50 12.87 -3.18 -10.71
C LEU A 50 13.71 -3.10 -9.44
N ALA A 51 13.14 -3.33 -8.25
CA ALA A 51 13.88 -3.44 -7.01
C ALA A 51 14.78 -4.70 -6.93
N GLY A 52 14.52 -5.69 -7.79
CA GLY A 52 15.19 -7.00 -7.80
C GLY A 52 14.43 -8.07 -7.03
N LEU A 53 13.19 -7.81 -6.63
CA LEU A 53 12.33 -8.74 -5.90
C LEU A 53 11.65 -9.73 -6.85
N GLN A 54 11.32 -10.89 -6.31
CA GLN A 54 10.38 -11.81 -6.93
C GLN A 54 8.98 -11.54 -6.37
N THR A 55 7.97 -11.56 -7.24
CA THR A 55 6.58 -11.48 -6.82
C THR A 55 6.27 -12.62 -5.86
N ASN A 56 5.70 -12.29 -4.70
CA ASN A 56 5.23 -13.26 -3.73
C ASN A 56 3.90 -12.79 -3.14
N VAL A 57 3.14 -13.72 -2.55
CA VAL A 57 1.83 -13.46 -1.92
C VAL A 57 1.92 -13.40 -0.39
N SER A 58 3.13 -13.22 0.16
CA SER A 58 3.37 -13.25 1.60
C SER A 58 2.78 -12.02 2.30
N LYS A 59 2.28 -12.21 3.53
CA LYS A 59 1.93 -11.11 4.42
C LYS A 59 3.17 -10.39 4.97
N ALA A 60 4.32 -11.06 4.97
CA ALA A 60 5.59 -10.50 5.45
C ALA A 60 5.99 -9.25 4.64
N PRO A 61 6.89 -8.41 5.17
CA PRO A 61 7.51 -7.34 4.40
C PRO A 61 8.14 -7.86 3.09
N ASN A 62 8.14 -7.03 2.04
CA ASN A 62 8.67 -7.41 0.74
C ASN A 62 10.14 -7.87 0.79
N GLY A 63 10.98 -7.15 1.54
CA GLY A 63 12.37 -7.51 1.80
C GLY A 63 12.58 -7.99 3.23
N LEU A 64 13.83 -8.25 3.59
CA LEU A 64 14.18 -8.77 4.94
C LEU A 64 13.73 -7.82 6.07
N THR A 65 13.79 -6.50 5.82
CA THR A 65 13.56 -5.47 6.83
C THR A 65 12.71 -4.29 6.34
N TYR A 66 12.10 -4.36 5.15
CA TYR A 66 11.36 -3.23 4.58
C TYR A 66 10.13 -3.67 3.77
N GLU A 67 9.13 -2.79 3.74
CA GLU A 67 7.98 -2.89 2.85
C GLU A 67 8.17 -1.93 1.65
N LEU A 68 7.90 -2.41 0.44
CA LEU A 68 7.87 -1.58 -0.76
C LEU A 68 6.44 -1.11 -1.00
N LYS A 69 6.21 0.21 -1.00
CA LYS A 69 4.90 0.79 -1.30
C LYS A 69 5.00 1.77 -2.45
N SER A 70 3.95 1.80 -3.27
CA SER A 70 3.79 2.79 -4.34
C SER A 70 2.43 3.45 -4.27
N VAL A 71 2.38 4.76 -4.49
CA VAL A 71 1.12 5.51 -4.56
C VAL A 71 1.15 6.45 -5.76
N ALA A 72 0.00 6.60 -6.43
CA ALA A 72 -0.14 7.56 -7.51
C ALA A 72 -0.25 9.00 -6.96
N PHE A 73 0.49 9.93 -7.56
CA PHE A 73 0.48 11.36 -7.26
C PHE A 73 0.09 12.17 -8.49
N HIS A 74 -0.62 13.27 -8.28
CA HIS A 74 -0.89 14.29 -9.30
C HIS A 74 -0.42 15.66 -8.83
N LYS A 75 -0.24 16.58 -9.78
CA LYS A 75 0.11 17.97 -9.46
C LYS A 75 -1.15 18.79 -9.22
N MET A 76 -1.19 19.49 -8.10
CA MET A 76 -2.19 20.53 -7.79
C MET A 76 -1.46 21.81 -7.41
N GLY A 77 -1.64 22.88 -8.18
CA GLY A 77 -0.93 24.15 -7.93
C GLY A 77 0.59 24.01 -7.92
N GLY A 78 1.15 23.12 -8.76
CA GLY A 78 2.59 22.83 -8.80
C GLY A 78 3.09 21.82 -7.75
N VAL A 79 2.28 21.49 -6.74
CA VAL A 79 2.65 20.58 -5.65
C VAL A 79 2.18 19.15 -5.95
N LEU A 80 3.04 18.16 -5.70
CA LEU A 80 2.64 16.75 -5.77
C LEU A 80 1.77 16.39 -4.57
N VAL A 81 0.58 15.87 -4.83
CA VAL A 81 -0.34 15.39 -3.80
C VAL A 81 -0.81 13.96 -4.11
N PRO A 82 -1.03 13.12 -3.08
CA PRO A 82 -1.43 11.73 -3.30
C PRO A 82 -2.85 11.66 -3.84
N LYS A 83 -3.03 10.95 -4.95
CA LYS A 83 -4.33 10.78 -5.61
C LYS A 83 -5.21 9.74 -4.91
N GLU A 84 -4.60 8.80 -4.18
CA GLU A 84 -5.29 7.66 -3.59
C GLU A 84 -4.75 7.29 -2.20
N THR A 85 -5.55 6.54 -1.46
CA THR A 85 -5.14 5.90 -0.21
C THR A 85 -4.19 4.74 -0.48
N MET A 86 -3.25 4.46 0.43
CA MET A 86 -2.31 3.35 0.30
C MET A 86 -2.76 2.15 1.11
N ALA A 87 -2.85 0.97 0.48
CA ALA A 87 -3.14 -0.27 1.22
C ALA A 87 -1.94 -0.69 2.09
N ILE A 88 -2.19 -0.98 3.36
CA ILE A 88 -1.17 -1.44 4.31
C ILE A 88 -1.18 -2.98 4.34
N THR A 89 -2.23 -3.57 4.91
CA THR A 89 -2.42 -5.04 5.03
C THR A 89 -3.90 -5.40 5.15
N MET A 90 -4.26 -6.64 4.87
CA MET A 90 -5.61 -7.18 5.09
C MET A 90 -5.94 -7.22 6.59
N ILE A 91 -7.22 -7.02 6.94
CA ILE A 91 -7.70 -7.22 8.30
C ILE A 91 -8.11 -8.68 8.47
N ASN A 92 -7.40 -9.39 9.35
CA ASN A 92 -7.86 -10.65 9.91
C ASN A 92 -8.49 -10.36 11.29
N PRO A 93 -9.77 -10.70 11.52
CA PRO A 93 -10.43 -10.46 12.80
C PRO A 93 -9.73 -11.10 14.01
N GLU A 94 -9.18 -12.29 13.85
CA GLU A 94 -8.51 -13.02 14.93
C GLU A 94 -7.19 -12.34 15.29
N GLU A 95 -6.36 -12.03 14.29
CA GLU A 95 -5.08 -11.31 14.49
C GLU A 95 -5.32 -9.91 15.08
N LEU A 96 -6.34 -9.18 14.59
CA LEU A 96 -6.65 -7.83 15.10
C LEU A 96 -7.12 -7.88 16.56
N LYS A 97 -7.81 -8.94 16.99
CA LYS A 97 -8.16 -9.12 18.40
C LYS A 97 -6.95 -9.51 19.24
N ALA A 98 -6.06 -10.35 18.72
CA ALA A 98 -4.95 -10.92 19.46
C ALA A 98 -3.79 -9.94 19.71
N HIS A 99 -3.49 -9.06 18.75
CA HIS A 99 -2.24 -8.28 18.78
C HIS A 99 -2.46 -6.81 19.12
N SER A 100 -1.53 -6.24 19.90
CA SER A 100 -1.40 -4.80 20.06
C SER A 100 -0.82 -4.17 18.78
N PHE A 101 -0.85 -2.84 18.66
CA PHE A 101 -0.36 -2.15 17.47
C PHE A 101 1.09 -2.51 17.11
N PHE A 102 2.03 -2.49 18.07
CA PHE A 102 3.45 -2.78 17.81
C PHE A 102 3.76 -4.25 17.56
N GLU A 103 2.82 -5.16 17.84
CA GLU A 103 2.91 -6.59 17.49
C GLU A 103 2.21 -6.90 16.17
N SER A 104 1.51 -5.91 15.59
CA SER A 104 0.63 -6.12 14.45
C SER A 104 1.37 -6.11 13.11
N HIS A 105 0.74 -6.71 12.10
CA HIS A 105 1.16 -6.57 10.70
C HIS A 105 1.06 -5.14 10.17
N VAL A 106 0.26 -4.26 10.81
CA VAL A 106 0.22 -2.84 10.44
C VAL A 106 1.56 -2.20 10.78
N TRP A 107 2.04 -2.37 12.03
CA TRP A 107 3.34 -1.85 12.43
C TRP A 107 4.48 -2.48 11.65
N ALA A 108 4.48 -3.81 11.48
CA ALA A 108 5.52 -4.51 10.73
C ALA A 108 5.71 -3.97 9.29
N LYS A 109 4.65 -3.47 8.66
CA LYS A 109 4.68 -2.88 7.32
C LYS A 109 4.92 -1.37 7.29
N LEU A 110 4.72 -0.67 8.40
CA LEU A 110 4.92 0.77 8.49
C LEU A 110 6.31 1.12 9.02
N LYS A 111 6.88 0.34 9.94
CA LYS A 111 8.14 0.69 10.64
C LYS A 111 9.30 1.03 9.72
N THR A 112 9.37 0.38 8.55
CA THR A 112 10.39 0.63 7.54
C THR A 112 9.79 0.50 6.14
N ILE A 113 9.77 1.61 5.40
CA ILE A 113 9.15 1.68 4.07
C ILE A 113 10.17 2.17 3.04
N VAL A 114 10.21 1.51 1.88
CA VAL A 114 10.69 2.08 0.64
C VAL A 114 9.48 2.59 -0.13
N PHE A 115 9.38 3.91 -0.29
CA PHE A 115 8.21 4.57 -0.85
C PHE A 115 8.49 5.10 -2.27
N CYS A 116 7.64 4.70 -3.22
CA CYS A 116 7.71 5.11 -4.61
C CYS A 116 6.52 6.01 -4.96
N ALA A 117 6.77 7.29 -5.23
CA ALA A 117 5.76 8.16 -5.80
C ALA A 117 5.68 7.91 -7.31
N VAL A 118 4.48 7.60 -7.81
CA VAL A 118 4.25 7.32 -9.24
C VAL A 118 3.33 8.38 -9.83
N GLN A 119 3.59 8.82 -11.05
CA GLN A 119 2.72 9.76 -11.74
C GLN A 119 1.34 9.14 -11.98
N TRP A 120 0.30 9.87 -11.57
CA TRP A 120 -1.04 9.65 -12.06
C TRP A 120 -1.17 10.29 -13.44
N ASP A 121 -1.52 9.48 -14.44
CA ASP A 121 -1.55 9.88 -15.84
C ASP A 121 -2.90 9.47 -16.47
N GLY A 122 -4.00 9.87 -15.84
CA GLY A 122 -5.35 9.59 -16.34
C GLY A 122 -5.77 8.12 -16.29
N LEU A 123 -6.76 7.79 -17.12
CA LEU A 123 -7.29 6.44 -17.28
C LEU A 123 -6.21 5.53 -17.88
N ASN A 124 -6.11 4.29 -17.39
CA ASN A 124 -5.11 3.29 -17.80
C ASN A 124 -3.64 3.63 -17.48
N ALA A 125 -3.34 4.89 -17.13
CA ALA A 125 -2.04 5.36 -16.68
C ALA A 125 -0.94 5.06 -17.70
N GLU A 126 -1.19 5.46 -18.95
CA GLU A 126 -0.42 5.03 -20.12
C GLU A 126 1.03 5.54 -20.11
N GLY A 127 1.26 6.76 -19.62
CA GLY A 127 2.58 7.37 -19.44
C GLY A 127 2.95 7.54 -17.97
N ALA A 128 2.54 6.61 -17.10
CA ALA A 128 2.88 6.68 -15.69
C ALA A 128 4.39 6.54 -15.46
N LYS A 129 5.00 7.55 -14.82
CA LYS A 129 6.43 7.59 -14.51
C LYS A 129 6.71 7.40 -13.03
N LEU A 130 7.87 6.85 -12.70
CA LEU A 130 8.38 6.89 -11.33
C LEU A 130 8.88 8.31 -11.03
N LEU A 131 8.25 9.00 -10.08
CA LEU A 131 8.55 10.39 -9.74
C LEU A 131 9.69 10.50 -8.72
N SER A 132 9.65 9.65 -7.68
CA SER A 132 10.67 9.62 -6.65
C SER A 132 10.73 8.27 -5.94
N VAL A 133 11.86 8.00 -5.31
CA VAL A 133 12.11 6.84 -4.47
C VAL A 133 12.70 7.33 -3.16
N ALA A 134 11.99 7.05 -2.08
CA ALA A 134 12.35 7.48 -0.76
C ALA A 134 12.38 6.30 0.21
N SER A 135 13.00 6.49 1.37
CA SER A 135 13.03 5.51 2.45
C SER A 135 12.68 6.20 3.74
N LEU A 136 11.88 5.54 4.57
CA LEU A 136 11.46 6.06 5.85
C LEU A 136 11.54 4.96 6.90
N ASP A 137 12.05 5.33 8.07
CA ASP A 137 12.01 4.53 9.29
C ASP A 137 11.19 5.30 10.32
N PHE A 138 10.21 4.64 10.93
CA PHE A 138 9.43 5.20 12.02
C PHE A 138 9.90 4.60 13.35
N ALA A 139 9.96 5.43 14.37
CA ALA A 139 10.20 5.03 15.76
C ALA A 139 8.87 4.87 16.50
N GLU A 140 8.86 4.07 17.57
CA GLU A 140 7.63 3.84 18.36
C GLU A 140 7.18 5.08 19.14
N ASP A 141 8.10 6.00 19.43
CA ASP A 141 7.88 7.24 20.15
C ASP A 141 7.53 8.44 19.26
N ASP A 142 7.52 8.27 17.93
CA ASP A 142 7.05 9.27 16.98
C ASP A 142 5.59 9.67 17.26
N GLU A 143 5.32 10.98 17.38
CA GLU A 143 3.97 11.49 17.65
C GLU A 143 2.94 11.04 16.60
N LEU A 144 3.33 11.03 15.32
CA LEU A 144 2.48 10.51 14.26
C LEU A 144 2.16 9.01 14.43
N ILE A 145 3.12 8.22 14.93
CA ILE A 145 2.92 6.79 15.19
C ILE A 145 1.98 6.57 16.38
N LYS A 146 2.07 7.40 17.42
CA LYS A 146 1.11 7.37 18.54
C LYS A 146 -0.31 7.65 18.06
N GLU A 147 -0.50 8.59 17.13
CA GLU A 147 -1.81 8.85 16.53
C GLU A 147 -2.30 7.68 15.65
N ILE A 148 -1.41 7.04 14.89
CA ILE A 148 -1.76 5.85 14.08
C ILE A 148 -2.11 4.65 14.98
N LYS A 149 -1.40 4.50 16.10
CA LYS A 149 -1.73 3.51 17.13
C LYS A 149 -3.13 3.75 17.69
N ALA A 150 -3.50 5.00 17.98
CA ALA A 150 -4.84 5.33 18.46
C ALA A 150 -5.93 4.94 17.45
N ASP A 151 -5.71 5.14 16.15
CA ASP A 151 -6.62 4.67 15.11
C ASP A 151 -6.73 3.14 15.07
N TYR A 152 -5.61 2.44 15.19
CA TYR A 152 -5.58 0.98 15.24
C TYR A 152 -6.37 0.46 16.44
N ASP A 153 -6.12 1.02 17.62
CA ASP A 153 -6.79 0.64 18.87
C ASP A 153 -8.29 0.94 18.81
N PHE A 154 -8.68 2.06 18.20
CA PHE A 154 -10.09 2.38 17.92
C PHE A 154 -10.76 1.33 17.01
N ILE A 155 -10.12 1.00 15.88
CA ILE A 155 -10.64 0.00 14.93
C ILE A 155 -10.71 -1.39 15.58
N ARG A 156 -9.70 -1.75 16.38
CA ARG A 156 -9.65 -3.00 17.15
C ARG A 156 -10.78 -3.07 18.18
N ALA A 157 -10.99 -2.01 18.97
CA ALA A 157 -12.04 -1.94 19.97
C ALA A 157 -13.43 -2.07 19.31
N LYS A 158 -13.64 -1.37 18.18
CA LYS A 158 -14.88 -1.47 17.39
C LYS A 158 -15.12 -2.89 16.87
N LEU A 159 -14.09 -3.57 16.35
CA LEU A 159 -14.18 -4.97 15.94
C LEU A 159 -14.62 -5.88 17.09
N ILE A 160 -14.01 -5.71 18.27
CA ILE A 160 -14.30 -6.53 19.46
C ILE A 160 -15.74 -6.33 19.92
N LYS A 161 -16.19 -5.07 19.96
CA LYS A 161 -17.50 -4.68 20.49
C LYS A 161 -18.64 -4.96 19.50
N ASP A 162 -18.49 -4.51 18.26
CA ASP A 162 -19.58 -4.40 17.29
C ASP A 162 -19.44 -5.41 16.12
N GLY A 163 -18.34 -6.15 16.07
CA GLY A 163 -18.08 -7.16 15.04
C GLY A 163 -17.47 -6.61 13.74
N PHE A 164 -17.06 -7.52 12.86
CA PHE A 164 -16.28 -7.19 11.66
C PHE A 164 -17.03 -6.35 10.62
N GLU A 165 -18.35 -6.55 10.53
CA GLU A 165 -19.19 -5.82 9.58
C GLU A 165 -19.37 -4.35 9.97
N ALA A 166 -19.22 -4.01 11.26
CA ALA A 166 -19.32 -2.65 11.76
C ALA A 166 -18.11 -1.78 11.39
N LEU A 167 -17.00 -2.37 10.95
CA LEU A 167 -15.85 -1.61 10.48
C LEU A 167 -16.21 -0.83 9.22
N THR A 168 -15.67 0.38 9.04
CA THR A 168 -15.98 1.22 7.87
C THR A 168 -14.80 2.08 7.44
N GLY A 169 -14.85 2.59 6.21
CA GLY A 169 -13.88 3.57 5.74
C GLY A 169 -13.96 4.93 6.44
N LYS A 170 -14.92 5.14 7.36
CA LYS A 170 -14.97 6.34 8.20
C LYS A 170 -14.09 6.21 9.44
N ASP A 171 -13.68 5.00 9.81
CA ASP A 171 -12.90 4.75 11.01
C ASP A 171 -11.48 5.35 10.89
N GLY A 172 -10.98 5.91 12.00
CA GLY A 172 -9.63 6.46 12.15
C GLY A 172 -9.32 7.76 11.38
N LYS A 173 -8.33 8.51 11.85
CA LYS A 173 -7.85 9.79 11.31
C LYS A 173 -6.80 9.65 10.21
N TRP A 174 -5.86 8.72 10.38
CA TRP A 174 -4.71 8.45 9.52
C TRP A 174 -4.82 7.10 8.82
N ILE A 175 -5.24 6.06 9.54
CA ILE A 175 -5.54 4.74 8.96
C ILE A 175 -7.04 4.43 9.05
N GLN A 176 -7.53 3.57 8.17
CA GLN A 176 -8.95 3.23 8.06
C GLN A 176 -9.18 1.79 7.61
N ALA A 177 -10.34 1.23 7.96
CA ALA A 177 -10.76 -0.12 7.55
C ALA A 177 -11.67 -0.07 6.30
N ARG A 178 -11.11 -0.27 5.11
CA ARG A 178 -11.90 -0.25 3.85
C ARG A 178 -12.10 -1.64 3.27
N THR A 179 -13.23 -1.81 2.59
CA THR A 179 -13.49 -3.00 1.77
C THR A 179 -12.40 -3.15 0.70
N LYS A 180 -11.81 -4.34 0.61
CA LYS A 180 -10.80 -4.70 -0.38
C LYS A 180 -11.24 -5.98 -1.08
N GLY A 181 -11.56 -5.91 -2.37
CA GLY A 181 -11.99 -7.07 -3.15
C GLY A 181 -13.10 -6.71 -4.12
N ILE A 182 -13.60 -7.72 -4.85
CA ILE A 182 -14.66 -7.53 -5.86
C ILE A 182 -16.02 -7.27 -5.19
N GLY A 183 -16.26 -7.81 -3.98
CA GLY A 183 -17.56 -7.77 -3.33
C GLY A 183 -18.67 -8.41 -4.19
N GLY A 184 -19.94 -8.18 -3.83
CA GLY A 184 -21.09 -8.60 -4.63
C GLY A 184 -21.37 -10.10 -4.62
N VAL A 185 -22.09 -10.58 -5.62
CA VAL A 185 -22.47 -12.00 -5.78
C VAL A 185 -21.48 -12.70 -6.71
N ASN A 186 -21.12 -13.94 -6.40
CA ASN A 186 -20.34 -14.77 -7.31
C ASN A 186 -21.25 -15.25 -8.46
N PRO A 187 -20.99 -14.85 -9.72
CA PRO A 187 -21.86 -15.21 -10.84
C PRO A 187 -21.87 -16.72 -11.13
N ARG A 188 -20.87 -17.47 -10.65
CA ARG A 188 -20.82 -18.93 -10.81
C ARG A 188 -21.63 -19.69 -9.76
N THR A 189 -21.76 -19.14 -8.54
CA THR A 189 -22.39 -19.85 -7.41
C THR A 189 -23.68 -19.19 -6.93
N GLY A 190 -24.00 -17.98 -7.37
CA GLY A 190 -25.15 -17.20 -6.89
C GLY A 190 -25.00 -16.69 -5.45
N GLN A 191 -23.92 -17.04 -4.75
CA GLN A 191 -23.71 -16.67 -3.35
C GLN A 191 -23.01 -15.32 -3.20
N ARG A 192 -23.35 -14.58 -2.14
CA ARG A 192 -22.65 -13.34 -1.77
C ARG A 192 -21.19 -13.65 -1.44
N ARG A 193 -20.26 -12.93 -2.06
CA ARG A 193 -18.84 -13.04 -1.76
C ARG A 193 -18.57 -12.50 -0.34
N PRO A 194 -17.68 -13.12 0.43
CA PRO A 194 -17.29 -12.61 1.74
C PRO A 194 -16.83 -11.16 1.66
N ILE A 195 -17.27 -10.34 2.61
CA ILE A 195 -16.77 -8.98 2.77
C ILE A 195 -15.35 -9.11 3.34
N THR A 196 -14.39 -8.53 2.64
CA THR A 196 -13.00 -8.51 3.05
C THR A 196 -12.57 -7.06 3.25
N ARG A 197 -11.77 -6.81 4.28
CA ARG A 197 -11.30 -5.45 4.63
C ARG A 197 -9.79 -5.41 4.71
N ALA A 198 -9.23 -4.24 4.48
CA ALA A 198 -7.82 -3.95 4.68
C ALA A 198 -7.65 -2.62 5.42
N PHE A 199 -6.55 -2.51 6.14
CA PHE A 199 -6.05 -1.22 6.62
C PHE A 199 -5.51 -0.42 5.43
N TYR A 200 -5.95 0.83 5.33
CA TYR A 200 -5.45 1.79 4.36
C TYR A 200 -4.92 3.03 5.10
N ALA A 201 -3.77 3.53 4.67
CA ALA A 201 -3.34 4.89 4.98
C ALA A 201 -4.18 5.88 4.16
N ARG A 202 -4.78 6.85 4.83
CA ARG A 202 -5.48 7.96 4.20
C ARG A 202 -4.49 8.85 3.45
N THR A 203 -4.99 9.63 2.50
CA THR A 203 -4.17 10.53 1.68
C THR A 203 -3.38 11.53 2.54
N GLY A 204 -3.94 11.99 3.66
CA GLY A 204 -3.22 12.82 4.63
C GLY A 204 -1.98 12.13 5.21
N PHE A 205 -2.08 10.84 5.56
CA PHE A 205 -0.93 10.08 6.05
C PHE A 205 0.08 9.81 4.92
N VAL A 206 -0.38 9.45 3.73
CA VAL A 206 0.50 9.27 2.56
C VAL A 206 1.27 10.55 2.24
N LYS A 207 0.61 11.71 2.33
CA LYS A 207 1.25 13.01 2.15
C LYS A 207 2.35 13.21 3.19
N LYS A 208 2.10 12.87 4.46
CA LYS A 208 3.12 12.93 5.51
C LYS A 208 4.31 12.01 5.25
N ILE A 209 4.07 10.75 4.87
CA ILE A 209 5.14 9.82 4.47
C ILE A 209 5.98 10.44 3.34
N PHE A 210 5.34 11.00 2.32
CA PHE A 210 6.04 11.61 1.19
C PHE A 210 6.85 12.85 1.60
N GLU A 211 6.30 13.72 2.45
CA GLU A 211 6.98 14.92 2.96
C GLU A 211 8.19 14.58 3.84
N THR A 212 8.09 13.54 4.67
CA THR A 212 9.20 13.14 5.56
C THR A 212 10.30 12.39 4.83
N ALA A 213 9.97 11.68 3.75
CA ALA A 213 10.91 10.82 3.04
C ALA A 213 11.59 11.52 1.84
N SER A 214 11.09 12.69 1.41
CA SER A 214 11.65 13.50 0.32
C SER A 214 12.63 14.55 0.84
#